data_AF-A0AAY5K4I4-F1
#
_entry.id   AF-A0AAY5K4I4-F1
#
_cell.length_a   1.000
_cell.length_b   1.000
_cell.length_c   1.000
_cell.angle_alpha   90.00
_cell.angle_beta   90.00
_cell.angle_gamma   90.00
#
_symmetry.space_group_name_H-M   'P 1'
#
loop_
_entity.id
_entity.type
_entity.pdbx_description
1 polymer ?
#
loop_
_entity_poly.entity_id
_entity_poly.type
_entity_poly.pdbx_seq_one_letter_code
_entity_poly.pdbx_strand_id
1 'polypeptide(L)'
;MRGYTWRKHVLPVDVKCRRSLNLMRAVVGYDCGADRQALLGVYQALIRSVVDYGCFVYGSAAKTVLQCLDGIQARMLRLCISACRTTSTAAVLMETGEMPLSLRRNKLALRRDTLSLRRDTLSLRRDTLSLRRDKLSLRRDTLSLRRDKLALRRDKMALKGDKLALRRDKLALRRDKLALRRDKLALRRDKLALRRDEMALRRDKLGLRRDKLALANWVRLKGSTIGHPPGEVVGKC
;
A
#
# COMPACT_ATOMS: atom_id res chain seq x y z
N MET A 1 41.45 -45.00 2.01
CA MET A 1 40.19 -44.43 1.46
C MET A 1 39.13 -45.52 1.41
N ARG A 2 38.26 -45.64 2.42
CA ARG A 2 37.21 -46.66 2.44
C ARG A 2 36.07 -46.21 1.52
N GLY A 3 36.01 -46.78 0.31
CA GLY A 3 34.95 -46.51 -0.64
C GLY A 3 33.59 -46.87 -0.06
N TYR A 4 32.67 -45.91 0.02
CA TYR A 4 31.28 -46.16 0.37
C TYR A 4 30.66 -47.06 -0.70
N THR A 5 30.65 -48.36 -0.47
CA THR A 5 30.09 -49.31 -1.43
C THR A 5 28.57 -49.24 -1.40
N TRP A 6 27.96 -48.83 -2.51
CA TRP A 6 26.50 -48.88 -2.75
C TRP A 6 25.86 -50.25 -2.50
N ARG A 7 26.69 -51.30 -2.34
CA ARG A 7 26.29 -52.65 -1.92
C ARG A 7 25.38 -52.65 -0.71
N LYS A 8 25.62 -51.83 0.33
CA LYS A 8 24.74 -51.80 1.53
C LYS A 8 23.30 -51.42 1.22
N HIS A 9 23.07 -50.62 0.18
CA HIS A 9 21.73 -50.17 -0.24
C HIS A 9 21.11 -51.09 -1.29
N VAL A 10 21.93 -51.74 -2.13
CA VAL A 10 21.43 -52.69 -3.14
C VAL A 10 21.16 -54.06 -2.54
N LEU A 11 21.92 -54.50 -1.54
CA LEU A 11 21.77 -55.83 -0.93
C LEU A 11 20.37 -56.07 -0.34
N PRO A 12 19.75 -55.16 0.44
CA PRO A 12 18.40 -55.36 0.94
C PRO A 12 17.36 -55.49 -0.18
N VAL A 13 17.56 -54.72 -1.26
CA VAL A 13 16.68 -54.73 -2.44
C VAL A 13 16.83 -56.06 -3.19
N ASP A 14 18.06 -56.52 -3.41
CA ASP A 14 18.37 -57.81 -4.03
C ASP A 14 17.77 -58.97 -3.20
N VAL A 15 17.95 -58.97 -1.88
CA VAL A 15 17.37 -59.98 -0.98
C VAL A 15 15.84 -60.00 -1.08
N LYS A 16 15.19 -58.84 -1.08
CA LYS A 16 13.72 -58.75 -1.21
C LYS A 16 13.26 -59.24 -2.57
N CYS A 17 13.92 -58.84 -3.66
CA CYS A 17 13.59 -59.30 -5.01
C CYS A 17 13.83 -60.81 -5.20
N ARG A 18 14.85 -61.40 -4.56
CA ARG A 18 15.10 -62.85 -4.56
C ARG A 18 14.02 -63.63 -3.82
N ARG A 19 13.54 -63.11 -2.68
CA ARG A 19 12.40 -63.70 -1.97
C ARG A 19 11.15 -63.71 -2.85
N SER A 20 10.84 -62.59 -3.51
CA SER A 20 9.73 -62.51 -4.46
C SER A 20 9.89 -63.48 -5.63
N LEU A 21 11.11 -63.68 -6.13
CA LEU A 21 11.40 -64.65 -7.19
C LEU A 21 11.20 -66.11 -6.71
N ASN A 22 11.58 -66.43 -5.48
CA ASN A 22 11.35 -67.76 -4.91
C ASN A 22 9.85 -68.03 -4.69
N LEU A 23 9.09 -67.03 -4.23
CA LEU A 23 7.63 -67.12 -4.14
C LEU A 23 7.02 -67.39 -5.51
N MET A 24 7.44 -66.65 -6.54
CA MET A 24 6.93 -66.88 -7.88
C MET A 24 7.30 -68.25 -8.45
N ARG A 25 8.49 -68.78 -8.13
CA ARG A 25 8.84 -70.16 -8.49
C ARG A 25 7.92 -71.19 -7.84
N ALA A 26 7.56 -70.97 -6.58
CA ALA A 26 6.59 -71.83 -5.90
C ALA A 26 5.23 -71.75 -6.61
N VAL A 27 4.74 -70.54 -6.88
CA VAL A 27 3.45 -70.33 -7.59
C VAL A 27 3.45 -71.02 -8.95
N VAL A 28 4.47 -70.85 -9.79
CA VAL A 28 4.50 -71.48 -11.13
C VAL A 28 4.69 -73.01 -11.06
N GLY A 29 5.30 -73.53 -10.00
CA GLY A 29 5.59 -74.97 -9.83
C GLY A 29 4.41 -75.84 -9.39
N TYR A 30 3.33 -75.26 -8.85
CA TYR A 30 2.13 -75.98 -8.43
C TYR A 30 1.02 -75.85 -9.48
N ASP A 31 1.07 -76.60 -10.59
CA ASP A 31 -0.01 -76.78 -11.59
C ASP A 31 -0.89 -75.55 -11.87
N CYS A 32 -0.28 -74.37 -11.88
CA CYS A 32 -1.00 -73.12 -12.06
C CYS A 32 -1.17 -72.90 -13.55
N GLY A 33 -2.36 -73.17 -14.08
CA GLY A 33 -2.85 -72.57 -15.34
C GLY A 33 -3.07 -71.06 -15.21
N ALA A 34 -2.21 -70.35 -14.47
CA ALA A 34 -2.33 -68.94 -14.20
C ALA A 34 -2.10 -68.16 -15.50
N ASP A 35 -3.02 -67.23 -15.79
CA ASP A 35 -2.93 -66.39 -16.97
C ASP A 35 -1.61 -65.59 -16.98
N ARG A 36 -0.98 -65.51 -18.16
CA ARG A 36 0.31 -64.82 -18.39
C ARG A 36 0.25 -63.38 -17.91
N GLN A 37 -0.88 -62.71 -18.10
CA GLN A 37 -1.06 -61.32 -17.67
C GLN A 37 -1.13 -61.19 -16.15
N ALA A 38 -1.77 -62.14 -15.45
CA ALA A 38 -1.80 -62.18 -13.99
C ALA A 38 -0.39 -62.35 -13.41
N LEU A 39 0.42 -63.26 -13.97
CA LEU A 39 1.82 -63.46 -13.55
C LEU A 39 2.69 -62.21 -13.80
N LEU A 40 2.48 -61.51 -14.92
CA LEU A 40 3.15 -60.23 -15.18
C LEU A 40 2.68 -59.14 -14.23
N GLY A 41 1.40 -59.11 -13.86
CA GLY A 41 0.86 -58.22 -12.84
C GLY A 41 1.52 -58.44 -11.48
N VAL A 42 1.72 -59.70 -11.07
CA VAL A 42 2.44 -60.03 -9.83
C VAL A 42 3.91 -59.57 -9.89
N TYR A 43 4.59 -59.73 -11.03
CA TYR A 43 5.94 -59.17 -11.23
C TYR A 43 5.96 -57.64 -11.06
N GLN A 44 5.00 -56.95 -11.68
CA GLN A 44 4.89 -55.49 -11.58
C GLN A 44 4.62 -55.05 -10.14
N ALA A 45 3.75 -55.77 -9.43
CA ALA A 45 3.39 -55.47 -8.05
C ALA A 45 4.52 -55.74 -7.05
N LEU A 46 5.28 -56.82 -7.21
CA LEU A 46 6.26 -57.26 -6.20
C LEU A 46 7.69 -56.79 -6.47
N ILE A 47 8.14 -56.82 -7.74
CA ILE A 47 9.53 -56.54 -8.08
C ILE A 47 9.67 -55.16 -8.69
N ARG A 48 8.81 -54.80 -9.66
CA ARG A 48 8.88 -53.49 -10.31
C ARG A 48 8.64 -52.36 -9.31
N SER A 49 7.66 -52.50 -8.41
CA SER A 49 7.41 -51.54 -7.32
C SER A 49 8.62 -51.34 -6.40
N VAL A 50 9.29 -52.42 -5.98
CA VAL A 50 10.46 -52.38 -5.10
C VAL A 50 11.66 -51.74 -5.81
N VAL A 51 11.85 -52.07 -7.08
CA VAL A 51 12.96 -51.54 -7.88
C VAL A 51 12.74 -50.07 -8.25
N ASP A 52 11.50 -49.66 -8.53
CA ASP A 52 11.13 -48.28 -8.83
C ASP A 52 11.21 -47.37 -7.60
N TYR A 53 10.85 -47.89 -6.42
CA TYR A 53 11.05 -47.15 -5.18
C TYR A 53 12.55 -47.06 -4.82
N GLY A 54 13.26 -48.18 -4.93
CA GLY A 54 14.67 -48.27 -4.58
C GLY A 54 15.60 -47.53 -5.55
N CYS A 55 15.18 -47.28 -6.80
CA CYS A 55 16.03 -46.62 -7.79
C CYS A 55 16.49 -45.22 -7.37
N PHE A 56 15.75 -44.57 -6.47
CA PHE A 56 16.17 -43.30 -5.89
C PHE A 56 17.46 -43.42 -5.09
N VAL A 57 17.65 -44.52 -4.36
CA VAL A 57 18.76 -44.69 -3.42
C VAL A 57 20.00 -45.23 -4.11
N TYR A 58 19.86 -46.24 -4.98
CA TYR A 58 20.99 -46.88 -5.65
C TYR A 58 21.14 -46.51 -7.13
N GLY A 59 20.38 -45.54 -7.64
CA GLY A 59 20.42 -45.14 -9.05
C GLY A 59 21.81 -44.73 -9.55
N SER A 60 22.65 -44.23 -8.64
CA SER A 60 24.04 -43.81 -8.89
C SER A 60 25.07 -44.95 -8.76
N ALA A 61 24.64 -46.17 -8.44
CA ALA A 61 25.55 -47.29 -8.21
C ALA A 61 26.23 -47.76 -9.51
N ALA A 62 27.42 -48.38 -9.36
CA ALA A 62 28.14 -48.96 -10.48
C ALA A 62 27.29 -50.01 -11.22
N LYS A 63 27.37 -50.03 -12.56
CA LYS A 63 26.61 -50.95 -13.42
C LYS A 63 26.79 -52.41 -13.00
N THR A 64 27.99 -52.79 -12.55
CA THR A 64 28.31 -54.15 -12.05
C THR A 64 27.46 -54.58 -10.86
N VAL A 65 27.11 -53.66 -9.95
CA VAL A 65 26.25 -53.94 -8.80
C VAL A 65 24.78 -54.01 -9.22
N LEU A 66 24.40 -53.23 -10.24
CA LEU A 66 23.04 -53.17 -10.76
C LEU A 66 22.67 -54.38 -11.63
N GLN A 67 23.65 -55.04 -12.24
CA GLN A 67 23.47 -56.26 -13.04
C GLN A 67 22.80 -57.40 -12.25
N CYS A 68 22.92 -57.44 -10.91
CA CYS A 68 22.24 -58.47 -10.12
C CYS A 68 20.71 -58.34 -10.22
N LEU A 69 20.19 -57.12 -10.24
CA LEU A 69 18.76 -56.82 -10.37
C LEU A 69 18.27 -57.11 -11.79
N ASP A 70 19.08 -56.79 -12.80
CA ASP A 70 18.78 -57.09 -14.20
C ASP A 70 18.70 -58.62 -14.41
N GLY A 71 19.59 -59.38 -13.75
CA GLY A 71 19.55 -60.84 -13.73
C GLY A 71 18.35 -61.42 -12.97
N ILE A 72 17.80 -60.73 -11.97
CA ILE A 72 16.55 -61.14 -11.31
C ILE A 72 15.36 -60.87 -12.23
N GLN A 73 15.27 -59.69 -12.85
CA GLN A 73 14.21 -59.37 -13.81
C GLN A 73 14.17 -60.40 -14.95
N ALA A 74 15.31 -60.69 -15.58
CA ALA A 74 15.37 -61.65 -16.68
C ALA A 74 14.89 -63.05 -16.28
N ARG A 75 15.30 -63.54 -15.10
CA ARG A 75 14.84 -64.84 -14.58
C ARG A 75 13.34 -64.84 -14.28
N MET A 76 12.84 -63.72 -13.76
CA MET A 76 11.45 -63.58 -13.37
C MET A 76 10.52 -63.55 -14.59
N LEU A 77 10.84 -62.74 -15.60
CA LEU A 77 10.06 -62.66 -16.83
C LEU A 77 10.08 -63.98 -17.61
N ARG A 78 11.19 -64.73 -17.58
CA ARG A 78 11.24 -66.08 -18.16
C ARG A 78 10.31 -67.06 -17.45
N LEU A 79 10.13 -66.94 -16.13
CA LEU A 79 9.14 -67.75 -15.41
C LEU A 79 7.70 -67.35 -15.78
N CYS A 80 7.43 -66.06 -15.98
CA CYS A 80 6.10 -65.57 -16.39
C CYS A 80 5.67 -66.05 -17.79
N ILE A 81 6.62 -66.26 -18.72
CA ILE A 81 6.33 -66.73 -20.09
C ILE A 81 6.66 -68.23 -20.27
N SER A 82 7.12 -68.92 -19.22
CA SER A 82 7.61 -70.30 -19.30
C SER A 82 8.72 -70.49 -20.35
N ALA A 83 9.60 -69.51 -20.50
CA ALA A 83 10.67 -69.49 -21.50
C ALA A 83 11.95 -70.20 -21.01
N CYS A 84 12.66 -70.86 -21.92
CA CYS A 84 13.92 -71.56 -21.62
C CYS A 84 14.97 -70.64 -20.98
N ARG A 85 15.83 -71.20 -20.12
CA ARG A 85 16.91 -70.44 -19.43
C ARG A 85 17.95 -69.84 -20.40
N THR A 86 18.01 -70.32 -21.63
CA THR A 86 18.92 -69.85 -22.69
C THR A 86 18.33 -68.74 -23.56
N THR A 87 17.02 -68.43 -23.43
CA THR A 87 16.37 -67.37 -24.22
C THR A 87 17.05 -66.02 -24.00
N SER A 88 17.23 -65.22 -25.05
CA SER A 88 17.87 -63.92 -24.92
C SER A 88 17.05 -62.98 -24.02
N THR A 89 17.70 -62.21 -23.15
CA THR A 89 17.00 -61.28 -22.24
C THR A 89 16.24 -60.19 -23.01
N ALA A 90 16.76 -59.80 -24.17
CA ALA A 90 16.11 -58.84 -25.07
C ALA A 90 14.78 -59.39 -25.62
N ALA A 91 14.73 -60.65 -26.08
CA ALA A 91 13.50 -61.26 -26.60
C ALA A 91 12.41 -61.32 -25.52
N VAL A 92 12.76 -61.75 -24.31
CA VAL A 92 11.83 -61.84 -23.18
C VAL A 92 11.27 -60.46 -22.80
N LEU A 93 12.09 -59.41 -22.84
CA LEU A 93 11.63 -58.04 -22.55
C LEU A 93 10.65 -57.53 -23.62
N MET A 94 10.93 -57.80 -24.89
CA MET A 94 10.05 -57.42 -26.00
C MET A 94 8.70 -58.15 -25.93
N GLU A 95 8.72 -59.45 -25.66
CA GLU A 95 7.50 -60.26 -25.54
C GLU A 95 6.65 -59.89 -24.32
N THR A 96 7.25 -59.40 -23.24
CA THR A 96 6.52 -58.93 -22.04
C THR A 96 6.09 -57.47 -22.12
N GLY A 97 6.59 -56.70 -23.10
CA GLY A 97 6.41 -55.25 -23.16
C GLY A 97 7.07 -54.49 -22.01
N GLU A 98 8.04 -55.11 -21.31
CA GLU A 98 8.75 -54.50 -20.19
C GLU A 98 10.03 -53.82 -20.67
N MET A 99 10.30 -52.63 -20.13
CA MET A 99 11.53 -51.92 -20.47
C MET A 99 12.72 -52.43 -19.63
N PRO A 100 13.96 -52.39 -20.16
CA PRO A 100 15.16 -52.62 -19.37
C PRO A 100 15.22 -51.71 -18.13
N LEU A 101 15.60 -52.25 -16.97
CA LEU A 101 15.66 -51.49 -15.72
C LEU A 101 16.58 -50.28 -15.80
N SER A 102 17.65 -50.32 -16.58
CA SER A 102 18.55 -49.18 -16.81
C SER A 102 17.80 -47.97 -17.40
N LEU A 103 17.06 -48.18 -18.50
CA LEU A 103 16.25 -47.14 -19.14
C LEU A 103 15.11 -46.68 -18.22
N ARG A 104 14.53 -47.60 -17.44
CA ARG A 104 13.49 -47.26 -16.47
C ARG A 104 13.99 -46.30 -15.39
N ARG A 105 15.16 -46.58 -14.80
CA ARG A 105 15.81 -45.73 -13.79
C ARG A 105 16.11 -44.35 -14.36
N ASN A 106 16.65 -44.28 -15.58
CA ASN A 106 16.92 -43.01 -16.26
C ASN A 106 15.63 -42.20 -16.48
N LYS A 107 14.55 -42.85 -16.93
CA LYS A 107 13.24 -42.19 -17.11
C LYS A 107 12.70 -41.62 -15.79
N LEU A 108 12.82 -42.37 -14.69
CA LEU A 108 12.40 -41.92 -13.36
C LEU A 108 13.27 -40.77 -12.83
N ALA A 109 14.59 -40.82 -13.06
CA ALA A 109 15.51 -39.74 -12.72
C ALA A 109 15.17 -38.45 -13.48
N LEU A 110 15.03 -38.51 -14.80
CA LEU A 110 14.64 -37.35 -15.62
C LEU A 110 13.28 -36.75 -15.21
N ARG A 111 12.31 -37.61 -14.88
CA ARG A 111 11.01 -37.15 -14.36
C ARG A 111 11.16 -36.41 -13.03
N ARG A 112 12.09 -36.82 -12.17
CA ARG A 112 12.37 -36.12 -10.91
C ARG A 112 13.04 -34.78 -11.17
N ASP A 113 14.05 -34.75 -12.04
CA ASP A 113 14.80 -33.53 -12.35
C ASP A 113 13.87 -32.47 -12.96
N THR A 114 13.02 -32.87 -13.90
CA THR A 114 11.99 -31.99 -14.47
C THR A 114 11.00 -31.47 -13.42
N LEU A 115 10.57 -32.30 -12.46
CA LEU A 115 9.74 -31.85 -11.34
C LEU A 115 10.49 -30.89 -10.40
N SER A 116 11.79 -31.10 -10.19
CA SER A 116 12.65 -30.20 -9.41
C SER A 116 12.75 -28.83 -10.08
N LEU A 117 13.12 -28.80 -11.36
CA LEU A 117 13.21 -27.57 -12.15
C LEU A 117 11.88 -26.80 -12.17
N ARG A 118 10.75 -27.52 -12.25
CA ARG A 118 9.42 -26.91 -12.17
C ARG A 118 9.15 -26.29 -10.79
N ARG A 119 9.58 -26.93 -9.70
CA ARG A 119 9.47 -26.35 -8.34
C ARG A 119 10.32 -25.10 -8.20
N ASP A 120 11.56 -25.13 -8.68
CA ASP A 120 12.48 -23.98 -8.64
C ASP A 120 11.93 -22.81 -9.47
N THR A 121 11.38 -23.09 -10.65
CA THR A 121 10.72 -22.07 -11.49
C THR A 121 9.52 -21.44 -10.77
N LEU A 122 8.74 -22.24 -10.03
CA LEU A 122 7.61 -21.74 -9.25
C LEU A 122 8.05 -20.93 -8.03
N SER A 123 9.17 -21.26 -7.37
CA SER A 123 9.70 -20.44 -6.27
C SER A 123 10.18 -19.09 -6.79
N LEU A 124 10.97 -19.07 -7.87
CA LEU A 124 11.45 -17.82 -8.48
C LEU A 124 10.29 -16.91 -8.91
N ARG A 125 9.20 -17.49 -9.45
CA ARG A 125 7.98 -16.74 -9.76
C ARG A 125 7.33 -16.13 -8.52
N ARG A 126 7.27 -16.86 -7.40
CA ARG A 126 6.72 -16.34 -6.13
C ARG A 126 7.57 -15.18 -5.61
N ASP A 127 8.89 -15.33 -5.61
CA ASP A 127 9.81 -14.28 -5.14
C ASP A 127 9.69 -13.01 -5.99
N THR A 128 9.60 -13.18 -7.31
CA THR A 128 9.39 -12.05 -8.24
C THR A 128 8.06 -11.32 -7.96
N LEU A 129 6.99 -12.05 -7.67
CA LEU A 129 5.70 -11.44 -7.31
C LEU A 129 5.75 -10.75 -5.95
N SER A 130 6.50 -11.30 -4.98
CA SER A 130 6.73 -10.66 -3.67
C SER A 130 7.42 -9.31 -3.84
N LEU A 131 8.55 -9.28 -4.55
CA LEU A 131 9.29 -8.05 -4.81
C LEU A 131 8.45 -6.99 -5.53
N ARG A 132 7.57 -7.41 -6.46
CA ARG A 132 6.61 -6.51 -7.12
C ARG A 132 5.60 -5.92 -6.14
N ARG A 133 5.08 -6.71 -5.19
CA ARG A 133 4.15 -6.22 -4.15
C ARG A 133 4.84 -5.22 -3.23
N ASP A 134 6.06 -5.51 -2.78
CA ASP A 134 6.83 -4.63 -1.90
C ASP A 134 7.11 -3.28 -2.59
N LYS A 135 7.51 -3.31 -3.86
CA LYS A 135 7.72 -2.11 -4.67
C LYS A 135 6.45 -1.25 -4.81
N LEU A 136 5.29 -1.89 -4.97
CA LEU A 136 4.00 -1.18 -5.03
C LEU A 136 3.61 -0.60 -3.67
N SER A 137 3.89 -1.30 -2.57
CA SER A 137 3.68 -0.80 -1.20
C SER A 137 4.50 0.47 -0.97
N LEU A 138 5.81 0.42 -1.21
CA LEU A 138 6.70 1.57 -1.03
C LEU A 138 6.27 2.78 -1.88
N ARG A 139 5.77 2.54 -3.10
CA ARG A 139 5.20 3.61 -3.94
C ARG A 139 3.95 4.24 -3.32
N ARG A 140 3.05 3.44 -2.73
CA ARG A 140 1.87 3.95 -2.03
C ARG A 140 2.26 4.77 -0.80
N ASP A 141 3.20 4.28 0.00
CA ASP A 141 3.67 4.97 1.20
C ASP A 141 4.31 6.32 0.84
N THR A 142 5.13 6.34 -0.23
CA THR A 142 5.73 7.58 -0.74
C THR A 142 4.69 8.60 -1.19
N LEU A 143 3.62 8.15 -1.86
CA LEU A 143 2.51 9.03 -2.26
C LEU A 143 1.70 9.52 -1.06
N SER A 144 1.50 8.68 -0.03
CA SER A 144 0.85 9.08 1.22
C SER A 144 1.63 10.21 1.90
N LEU A 145 2.93 10.02 2.12
CA LEU A 145 3.79 11.03 2.73
C LEU A 145 3.81 12.35 1.93
N ARG A 146 3.75 12.29 0.60
CA ARG A 146 3.63 13.49 -0.24
C ARG A 146 2.30 14.21 -0.02
N ARG A 147 1.18 13.48 0.10
CA ARG A 147 -0.14 14.06 0.40
C ARG A 147 -0.16 14.72 1.76
N ASP A 148 0.36 14.04 2.79
CA ASP A 148 0.41 14.57 4.16
C ASP A 148 1.24 15.86 4.22
N LYS A 149 2.39 15.88 3.52
CA LYS A 149 3.23 17.08 3.43
C LYS A 149 2.52 18.26 2.75
N LEU A 150 1.69 18.00 1.73
CA LEU A 150 0.90 19.04 1.07
C LEU A 150 -0.24 19.53 1.97
N ALA A 151 -0.90 18.64 2.71
CA ALA A 151 -1.93 19.00 3.69
C ALA A 151 -1.36 19.93 4.76
N LEU A 152 -0.25 19.55 5.40
CA LEU A 152 0.44 20.39 6.39
C LEU A 152 0.85 21.76 5.85
N ARG A 153 1.25 21.84 4.57
CA ARG A 153 1.55 23.13 3.92
C ARG A 153 0.30 23.99 3.76
N ARG A 154 -0.84 23.40 3.39
CA ARG A 154 -2.12 24.12 3.26
C ARG A 154 -2.58 24.64 4.63
N ASP A 155 -2.54 23.80 5.66
CA ASP A 155 -2.94 24.18 7.02
C ASP A 155 -2.09 25.34 7.55
N LYS A 156 -0.77 25.28 7.30
CA LYS A 156 0.15 26.37 7.66
C LYS A 156 -0.20 27.68 6.96
N MET A 157 -0.65 27.64 5.71
CA MET A 157 -1.06 28.83 4.97
C MET A 157 -2.42 29.35 5.47
N ALA A 158 -3.36 28.47 5.79
CA ALA A 158 -4.65 28.82 6.38
C ALA A 158 -4.45 29.55 7.71
N LEU A 159 -3.65 29.00 8.62
CA LEU A 159 -3.33 29.62 9.92
C LEU A 159 -2.67 31.00 9.78
N LYS A 160 -1.84 31.20 8.76
CA LYS A 160 -1.27 32.53 8.45
C LYS A 160 -2.35 33.50 7.98
N GLY A 161 -3.30 33.04 7.16
CA GLY A 161 -4.47 33.79 6.73
C GLY A 161 -5.31 34.25 7.91
N ASP A 162 -5.70 33.32 8.79
CA ASP A 162 -6.51 33.60 9.98
C ASP A 162 -5.82 34.63 10.91
N LYS A 163 -4.50 34.49 11.09
CA LYS A 163 -3.72 35.46 11.88
C LYS A 163 -3.73 36.87 11.28
N LEU A 164 -3.71 36.99 9.96
CA LEU A 164 -3.80 38.28 9.28
C LEU A 164 -5.21 38.87 9.36
N ALA A 165 -6.25 38.04 9.23
CA ALA A 165 -7.64 38.43 9.40
C ALA A 165 -7.87 39.02 10.80
N LEU A 166 -7.48 38.30 11.86
CA LEU A 166 -7.58 38.78 13.24
C LEU A 166 -6.83 40.10 13.49
N ARG A 167 -5.68 40.30 12.82
CA ARG A 167 -4.95 41.58 12.89
C ARG A 167 -5.73 42.72 12.24
N ARG A 168 -6.37 42.48 11.09
CA ARG A 168 -7.21 43.46 10.39
C ARG A 168 -8.43 43.82 11.24
N ASP A 169 -9.11 42.83 11.80
CA ASP A 169 -10.29 43.05 12.65
C ASP A 169 -9.94 43.88 13.89
N LYS A 170 -8.79 43.59 14.53
CA LYS A 170 -8.29 44.37 15.67
C LYS A 170 -8.00 45.83 15.29
N LEU A 171 -7.50 46.09 14.09
CA LEU A 171 -7.27 47.45 13.60
C LEU A 171 -8.58 48.17 13.25
N ALA A 172 -9.56 47.46 12.67
CA ALA A 172 -10.90 47.99 12.40
C ALA A 172 -11.57 48.45 13.70
N LEU A 173 -11.63 47.59 14.72
CA LEU A 173 -12.17 47.93 16.04
C LEU A 173 -11.47 49.14 16.68
N ARG A 174 -10.15 49.29 16.49
CA ARG A 174 -9.41 50.48 16.95
C ARG A 174 -9.83 51.75 16.22
N ARG A 175 -10.05 51.69 14.91
CA ARG A 175 -10.53 52.82 14.11
C ARG A 175 -11.94 53.21 14.52
N ASP A 176 -12.85 52.25 14.68
CA ASP A 176 -14.23 52.50 15.10
C ASP A 176 -14.27 53.17 16.48
N LYS A 177 -13.44 52.70 17.42
CA LYS A 177 -13.32 53.32 18.75
C LYS A 177 -12.80 54.77 18.69
N LEU A 178 -11.91 55.09 17.76
CA LEU A 178 -11.43 56.45 17.55
C LEU A 178 -12.49 57.33 16.88
N ALA A 179 -13.26 56.80 15.93
CA ALA A 179 -14.38 57.49 15.29
C ALA A 179 -15.44 57.89 16.33
N LEU A 180 -15.89 56.94 17.14
CA LEU A 180 -16.85 57.21 18.24
C LEU A 180 -16.34 58.27 19.24
N ARG A 181 -15.03 58.29 19.51
CA ARG A 181 -14.42 59.35 20.35
C ARG A 181 -14.48 60.72 19.69
N ARG A 182 -14.23 60.80 18.38
CA ARG A 182 -14.32 62.05 17.61
C ARG A 182 -15.76 62.55 17.56
N ASP A 183 -16.72 61.67 17.28
CA ASP A 183 -18.16 62.02 17.24
C ASP A 183 -18.63 62.55 18.59
N LYS A 184 -18.21 61.91 19.68
CA LYS A 184 -18.51 62.38 21.05
C LYS A 184 -17.94 63.78 21.34
N LEU A 185 -16.75 64.11 20.81
CA LEU A 185 -16.16 65.43 20.94
C LEU A 185 -16.87 66.47 20.07
N ALA A 186 -17.30 66.10 18.86
CA ALA A 186 -18.08 66.95 17.97
C ALA A 186 -19.41 67.35 18.62
N LEU A 187 -20.18 66.37 19.12
CA LEU A 187 -21.43 66.63 19.84
C LEU A 187 -21.25 67.54 21.06
N ARG A 188 -20.11 67.43 21.78
CA ARG A 188 -19.78 68.34 22.89
C ARG A 188 -19.53 69.77 22.40
N ARG A 189 -18.86 69.95 21.27
CA ARG A 189 -18.62 71.27 20.68
C ARG A 189 -19.92 71.89 20.18
N ASP A 190 -20.77 71.14 19.49
CA ASP A 190 -22.06 71.61 19.00
C ASP A 190 -22.97 72.05 20.16
N LYS A 191 -22.99 71.27 21.25
CA LYS A 191 -23.72 71.65 22.48
C LYS A 191 -23.20 72.96 23.11
N LEU A 192 -21.89 73.21 23.05
CA LEU A 192 -21.30 74.47 23.54
C LEU A 192 -21.62 75.63 22.59
N ALA A 193 -21.63 75.41 21.28
CA ALA A 193 -22.01 76.42 20.28
C ALA A 193 -23.46 76.86 20.48
N LEU A 194 -24.40 75.92 20.58
CA LEU A 194 -25.82 76.22 20.86
C LEU A 194 -26.01 77.02 22.15
N ARG A 195 -25.23 76.71 23.21
CA ARG A 195 -25.25 77.51 24.45
C ARG A 195 -24.76 78.94 24.24
N ARG A 196 -23.73 79.14 23.41
CA ARG A 196 -23.23 80.49 23.09
C ARG A 196 -24.26 81.27 22.28
N ASP A 197 -24.87 80.64 21.29
CA ASP A 197 -25.91 81.25 20.45
C ASP A 197 -27.14 81.64 21.29
N GLU A 198 -27.55 80.79 22.23
CA GLU A 198 -28.62 81.11 23.18
C GLU A 198 -28.27 82.35 24.02
N MET A 199 -27.03 82.44 24.53
CA MET A 199 -26.56 83.59 25.29
C MET A 199 -26.46 84.87 24.44
N ALA A 200 -26.08 84.76 23.16
CA ALA A 200 -26.07 85.87 22.21
C ALA A 200 -27.50 86.39 21.96
N LEU A 201 -28.44 85.50 21.65
CA LEU A 201 -29.86 85.87 21.49
C LEU A 201 -30.45 86.51 22.75
N ARG A 202 -30.05 86.06 23.95
CA ARG A 202 -30.45 86.70 25.22
C ARG A 202 -29.88 88.13 25.32
N ARG A 203 -28.62 88.35 24.93
CA ARG A 203 -28.01 89.68 24.90
C ARG A 203 -28.69 90.59 23.88
N ASP A 204 -28.97 90.11 22.67
CA ASP A 204 -29.64 90.88 21.62
C ASP A 204 -31.05 91.29 22.05
N LYS A 205 -31.80 90.38 22.69
CA LYS A 205 -33.11 90.70 23.30
C LYS A 205 -33.01 91.80 24.36
N LEU A 206 -31.96 91.78 25.18
CA LEU A 206 -31.72 92.85 26.17
C LEU A 206 -31.31 94.17 25.51
N GLY A 207 -30.50 94.12 24.45
CA GLY A 207 -30.12 95.26 23.63
C GLY A 207 -31.35 95.93 23.01
N LEU A 208 -32.18 95.16 22.29
CA LEU A 208 -33.45 95.64 21.72
C LEU A 208 -34.37 96.24 22.78
N ARG A 209 -34.43 95.67 24.00
CA ARG A 209 -35.19 96.27 25.12
C ARG A 209 -34.62 97.62 25.54
N ARG A 210 -33.30 97.75 25.64
CA ARG A 210 -32.62 99.02 25.94
C ARG A 210 -32.85 100.04 24.84
N ASP A 211 -32.71 99.66 23.58
CA ASP A 211 -32.93 100.54 22.43
C ASP A 211 -34.38 101.01 22.37
N LYS A 212 -35.35 100.12 22.66
CA LYS A 212 -36.77 100.46 22.74
C LYS A 212 -37.06 101.46 23.88
N LEU A 213 -36.40 101.30 25.04
CA LEU A 213 -36.47 102.26 26.14
C LEU A 213 -35.80 103.60 25.79
N ALA A 214 -34.65 103.56 25.11
CA ALA A 214 -33.94 104.75 24.65
C ALA A 214 -34.74 105.54 23.61
N LEU A 215 -35.37 104.86 22.65
CA LEU A 215 -36.32 105.44 21.70
C LEU A 215 -37.52 106.06 22.40
N ALA A 216 -38.13 105.36 23.37
CA ALA A 216 -39.24 105.91 24.16
C ALA A 216 -38.82 107.17 24.93
N ASN A 217 -37.60 107.21 25.46
CA ASN A 217 -37.06 108.37 26.18
C ASN A 217 -36.64 109.52 25.23
N TRP A 218 -36.08 109.20 24.06
CA TRP A 218 -35.73 110.17 23.02
C TRP A 218 -36.99 110.81 22.41
N VAL A 219 -38.03 110.02 22.14
CA VAL A 219 -39.34 110.54 21.71
C VAL A 219 -39.95 111.44 22.79
N ARG A 220 -39.79 111.10 24.07
CA ARG A 220 -40.20 111.95 25.21
C ARG A 220 -39.42 113.28 25.27
N LEU A 221 -38.12 113.28 24.98
CA LEU A 221 -37.26 114.47 24.96
C LEU A 221 -37.51 115.37 23.73
N LYS A 222 -37.66 114.79 22.53
CA LYS A 222 -37.99 115.52 21.29
C LYS A 222 -39.42 116.06 21.27
N GLY A 223 -40.34 115.50 22.06
CA GLY A 223 -41.65 116.09 22.32
C GLY A 223 -41.62 117.39 23.14
N SER A 224 -40.48 117.73 23.78
CA SER A 224 -40.34 118.94 24.61
C SER A 224 -39.59 120.11 23.96
N THR A 225 -39.03 119.98 22.75
CA THR A 225 -38.27 121.09 22.12
C THR A 225 -38.50 121.19 20.61
N ILE A 226 -39.43 122.07 20.20
CA ILE A 226 -39.46 122.72 18.88
C ILE A 226 -39.09 124.19 19.12
N GLY A 227 -37.93 124.63 18.61
CA GLY A 227 -37.44 126.01 18.70
C GLY A 227 -36.06 126.18 18.03
N HIS A 228 -36.06 126.96 16.93
CA HIS A 228 -35.07 127.25 15.88
C HIS A 228 -33.59 127.66 16.21
N PRO A 229 -32.68 127.74 15.20
CA PRO A 229 -31.20 127.82 15.25
C PRO A 229 -30.68 129.29 15.16
N PRO A 230 -29.36 129.66 15.00
CA PRO A 230 -28.45 129.37 13.85
C PRO A 230 -26.92 129.31 14.18
N GLY A 231 -26.05 129.12 13.17
CA GLY A 231 -24.65 129.58 13.21
C GLY A 231 -23.59 128.70 12.53
N GLU A 232 -23.19 129.08 11.32
CA GLU A 232 -22.00 128.62 10.58
C GLU A 232 -20.69 128.90 11.33
N VAL A 233 -19.69 128.01 11.23
CA VAL A 233 -18.27 128.39 11.05
C VAL A 233 -17.54 127.33 10.20
N VAL A 234 -16.81 127.84 9.22
CA VAL A 234 -15.97 127.22 8.19
C VAL A 234 -14.52 126.99 8.69
N GLY A 235 -13.80 125.99 8.16
CA GLY A 235 -12.31 125.94 8.09
C GLY A 235 -11.71 124.57 8.44
N LYS A 236 -11.32 123.74 7.45
CA LYS A 236 -10.01 123.64 6.76
C LYS A 236 -8.85 123.14 7.64
N CYS A 237 -8.43 121.88 7.43
CA CYS A 237 -7.17 121.44 6.81
C CYS A 237 -7.22 119.92 6.62
#